data_AF-A0A2R6JKM5-F1
#
_entry.id   AF-A0A2R6JKM5-F1
#
_cell.length_a   1.000
_cell.length_b   1.000
_cell.length_c   1.000
_cell.angle_alpha   90.00
_cell.angle_beta   90.00
_cell.angle_gamma   90.00
#
_symmetry.space_group_name_H-M   'P 1'
#
loop_
_entity.id
_entity.type
_entity.pdbx_description
1 polymer ?
#
loop_
_entity_poly.entity_id
_entity_poly.type
_entity_poly.pdbx_seq_one_letter_code
_entity_poly.pdbx_strand_id
1 'polypeptide(L)'
;MNVGDERVAVDLPDADPAAVVDAVEGEDEVPWSGGRIDLPEPGPLHDRLNPVEPGLSVSVRSALAAAARSRGLEAPQDDEIRRVEAELSGVDPEPVDAERARRRAAEAGDREAELSERVAELRGRVRAREAAGLDAGDARERLSAAAGDLAETRTERLAAEQLLDRTRERARCQRDLRERRLRLEDRLGNLEREARAHLAAVLWDEFRDAVAAVPGDGRAGANPGSFEGDPVTAALAVFRVGDPEVPAVLACGRFSDAETAAEVLDAPVIRVEG
;
A
#
# COMPACT_ATOMS: atom_id res chain seq x y z
N MET A 1 -7.48 -24.99 -25.38
CA MET A 1 -7.88 -26.34 -24.87
C MET A 1 -7.80 -26.22 -23.36
N ASN A 2 -8.91 -26.32 -22.64
CA ASN A 2 -8.96 -26.02 -21.20
C ASN A 2 -8.25 -27.13 -20.42
N VAL A 3 -7.16 -26.79 -19.73
CA VAL A 3 -6.28 -27.70 -18.99
C VAL A 3 -6.80 -27.93 -17.56
N GLY A 4 -8.11 -28.02 -17.39
CA GLY A 4 -8.71 -28.25 -16.08
C GLY A 4 -8.60 -29.68 -15.57
N ASP A 5 -8.13 -30.64 -16.40
CA ASP A 5 -8.28 -32.08 -16.10
C ASP A 5 -7.09 -32.96 -16.52
N GLU A 6 -6.02 -32.39 -17.11
CA GLU A 6 -4.77 -33.12 -17.38
C GLU A 6 -3.70 -32.59 -16.43
N ARG A 7 -3.18 -33.47 -15.55
CA ARG A 7 -2.02 -33.19 -14.70
C ARG A 7 -0.82 -32.88 -15.60
N VAL A 8 -0.62 -31.62 -15.95
CA VAL A 8 0.49 -31.17 -16.79
C VAL A 8 1.78 -31.33 -15.99
N ALA A 9 2.64 -32.22 -16.46
CA ALA A 9 3.98 -32.45 -15.95
C ALA A 9 4.98 -32.22 -17.08
N VAL A 10 5.85 -31.21 -16.94
CA VAL A 10 6.82 -30.84 -17.98
C VAL A 10 8.22 -30.77 -17.40
N ASP A 11 9.16 -31.47 -18.03
CA ASP A 11 10.59 -31.35 -17.77
C ASP A 11 11.23 -30.35 -18.74
N LEU A 12 11.81 -29.28 -18.21
CA LEU A 12 12.58 -28.28 -18.94
C LEU A 12 14.04 -28.30 -18.44
N PRO A 13 14.86 -29.27 -18.87
CA PRO A 13 16.29 -29.27 -18.54
C PRO A 13 16.97 -28.04 -19.16
N ASP A 14 17.91 -27.44 -18.44
CA ASP A 14 18.71 -26.27 -18.85
C ASP A 14 17.92 -24.94 -19.00
N ALA A 15 16.66 -24.88 -18.56
CA ALA A 15 15.90 -23.62 -18.51
C ALA A 15 16.28 -22.77 -17.28
N ASP A 16 16.17 -21.46 -17.40
CA ASP A 16 16.32 -20.55 -16.25
C ASP A 16 15.01 -20.51 -15.45
N PRO A 17 15.00 -20.86 -14.15
CA PRO A 17 13.77 -20.89 -13.35
C PRO A 17 13.02 -19.56 -13.31
N ALA A 18 13.74 -18.44 -13.27
CA ALA A 18 13.14 -17.11 -13.26
C ALA A 18 12.43 -16.81 -14.59
N ALA A 19 13.06 -17.12 -15.72
CA ALA A 19 12.45 -16.98 -17.04
C ALA A 19 11.20 -17.86 -17.22
N VAL A 20 11.17 -19.04 -16.60
CA VAL A 20 9.98 -19.92 -16.62
C VAL A 20 8.83 -19.32 -15.80
N VAL A 21 9.14 -18.74 -14.62
CA VAL A 21 8.14 -18.02 -13.81
C VAL A 21 7.60 -16.81 -14.58
N ASP A 22 8.46 -15.99 -15.17
CA ASP A 22 8.06 -14.84 -15.99
C ASP A 22 7.16 -15.27 -17.17
N ALA A 23 7.43 -16.43 -17.78
CA ALA A 23 6.61 -16.98 -18.86
C ALA A 23 5.26 -17.55 -18.38
N VAL A 24 5.16 -17.98 -17.12
CA VAL A 24 3.89 -18.38 -16.51
C VAL A 24 3.08 -17.15 -16.06
N GLU A 25 3.75 -16.07 -15.65
CA GLU A 25 3.14 -14.82 -15.20
C GLU A 25 2.77 -13.87 -16.35
N GLY A 26 3.48 -13.91 -17.46
CA GLY A 26 3.21 -13.10 -18.65
C GLY A 26 2.11 -13.68 -19.55
N GLU A 27 1.58 -12.83 -20.45
CA GLU A 27 0.84 -13.31 -21.63
C GLU A 27 1.75 -14.04 -22.64
N ASP A 28 3.06 -14.13 -22.34
CA ASP A 28 4.10 -14.57 -23.25
C ASP A 28 4.44 -16.07 -23.11
N GLU A 29 4.43 -16.72 -24.27
CA GLU A 29 4.60 -18.14 -24.57
C GLU A 29 5.62 -18.89 -23.70
N VAL A 30 5.15 -19.86 -22.88
CA VAL A 30 6.03 -20.93 -22.36
C VAL A 30 6.36 -21.90 -23.51
N PRO A 31 7.62 -22.03 -23.96
CA PRO A 31 7.96 -22.95 -25.04
C PRO A 31 7.93 -24.39 -24.50
N TRP A 32 6.90 -25.14 -24.87
CA TRP A 32 6.87 -26.60 -24.76
C TRP A 32 6.91 -27.20 -26.16
N SER A 33 7.46 -28.40 -26.30
CA SER A 33 7.71 -29.10 -27.56
C SER A 33 6.45 -29.48 -28.38
N GLY A 34 5.28 -28.88 -28.10
CA GLY A 34 3.99 -29.27 -28.68
C GLY A 34 2.89 -28.21 -28.88
N GLY A 35 3.00 -26.93 -28.47
CA GLY A 35 1.94 -25.94 -28.78
C GLY A 35 1.82 -24.70 -27.88
N ARG A 36 0.60 -24.18 -27.69
CA ARG A 36 0.25 -23.04 -26.79
C ARG A 36 -0.70 -23.51 -25.68
N ILE A 37 -0.48 -23.05 -24.44
CA ILE A 37 -1.41 -23.23 -23.32
C ILE A 37 -1.76 -21.83 -22.80
N ASP A 38 -3.05 -21.48 -22.83
CA ASP A 38 -3.56 -20.29 -22.14
C ASP A 38 -3.64 -20.66 -20.65
N LEU A 39 -2.80 -20.04 -19.83
CA LEU A 39 -2.82 -20.20 -18.37
C LEU A 39 -3.71 -19.11 -17.75
N PRO A 40 -4.47 -19.41 -16.67
CA PRO A 40 -5.14 -18.39 -15.89
C PRO A 40 -4.12 -17.47 -15.21
N GLU A 41 -4.56 -16.29 -14.75
CA GLU A 41 -3.69 -15.41 -13.96
C GLU A 41 -3.18 -16.17 -12.71
N PRO A 42 -1.86 -16.14 -12.45
CA PRO A 42 -1.29 -16.83 -11.29
C PRO A 42 -1.92 -16.30 -10.00
N GLY A 43 -2.40 -17.24 -9.18
CA GLY A 43 -2.98 -16.91 -7.87
C GLY A 43 -1.91 -16.69 -6.78
N PRO A 44 -2.30 -16.21 -5.58
CA PRO A 44 -1.38 -15.86 -4.48
C PRO A 44 -0.45 -16.99 -4.00
N LEU A 45 -0.78 -18.24 -4.33
CA LEU A 45 0.04 -19.41 -4.03
C LEU A 45 1.27 -19.49 -4.94
N HIS A 46 1.10 -19.16 -6.23
CA HIS A 46 2.16 -19.10 -7.24
C HIS A 46 3.17 -18.00 -6.89
N ASP A 47 2.70 -16.76 -6.76
CA ASP A 47 3.51 -15.56 -6.44
C ASP A 47 4.40 -15.72 -5.21
N ARG A 48 3.99 -16.59 -4.28
CA ARG A 48 4.63 -16.73 -2.99
C ARG A 48 5.67 -17.84 -2.93
N LEU A 49 5.52 -18.88 -3.74
CA LEU A 49 6.30 -20.11 -3.62
C LEU A 49 7.13 -20.43 -4.85
N ASN A 50 6.87 -19.79 -6.00
CA ASN A 50 7.63 -20.01 -7.21
C ASN A 50 8.76 -18.96 -7.40
N PRO A 51 9.92 -19.37 -7.97
CA PRO A 51 10.31 -20.76 -8.19
C PRO A 51 10.65 -21.46 -6.86
N VAL A 52 10.39 -22.76 -6.77
CA VAL A 52 10.78 -23.56 -5.59
C VAL A 52 12.24 -23.97 -5.73
N GLU A 53 13.13 -23.21 -5.10
CA GLU A 53 14.58 -23.39 -5.19
C GLU A 53 15.29 -23.35 -3.82
N PRO A 54 16.52 -23.88 -3.71
CA PRO A 54 17.32 -23.74 -2.50
C PRO A 54 17.59 -22.27 -2.17
N GLY A 55 17.18 -21.81 -0.99
CA GLY A 55 17.28 -20.41 -0.57
C GLY A 55 15.93 -19.69 -0.48
N LEU A 56 14.84 -20.31 -0.94
CA LEU A 56 13.48 -19.82 -0.75
C LEU A 56 13.18 -19.59 0.75
N SER A 57 12.53 -18.47 1.06
CA SER A 57 12.06 -18.17 2.42
C SER A 57 10.54 -18.29 2.50
N VAL A 58 10.06 -19.23 3.32
CA VAL A 58 8.62 -19.52 3.42
C VAL A 58 8.09 -19.17 4.81
N SER A 59 7.14 -18.25 4.86
CA SER A 59 6.24 -18.13 6.01
C SER A 59 5.11 -19.13 5.84
N VAL A 60 5.18 -20.27 6.51
CA VAL A 60 4.21 -21.36 6.41
C VAL A 60 2.77 -20.88 6.63
N ARG A 61 2.56 -19.99 7.61
CA ARG A 61 1.23 -19.43 7.87
C ARG A 61 0.66 -18.68 6.66
N SER A 62 1.47 -17.81 6.06
CA SER A 62 1.02 -17.04 4.88
C SER A 62 0.87 -17.93 3.65
N ALA A 63 1.74 -18.92 3.48
CA ALA A 63 1.68 -19.88 2.37
C ALA A 63 0.43 -20.78 2.46
N LEU A 64 0.09 -21.28 3.65
CA LEU A 64 -1.14 -22.05 3.87
C LEU A 64 -2.40 -21.21 3.68
N ALA A 65 -2.37 -19.93 4.07
CA ALA A 65 -3.49 -19.04 3.77
C ALA A 65 -3.69 -18.88 2.25
N ALA A 66 -2.61 -18.80 1.47
CA ALA A 66 -2.69 -18.77 0.00
C ALA A 66 -3.20 -20.11 -0.57
N ALA A 67 -2.75 -21.25 -0.03
CA ALA A 67 -3.28 -22.57 -0.41
C ALA A 67 -4.79 -22.69 -0.13
N ALA A 68 -5.25 -22.17 1.00
CA ALA A 68 -6.69 -22.13 1.30
C ALA A 68 -7.47 -21.31 0.27
N ARG A 69 -6.93 -20.16 -0.14
CA ARG A 69 -7.54 -19.32 -1.19
C ARG A 69 -7.60 -20.02 -2.53
N SER A 70 -6.55 -20.74 -2.91
CA SER A 70 -6.54 -21.52 -4.16
C SER A 70 -7.65 -22.58 -4.18
N ARG A 71 -8.07 -23.09 -3.02
CA ARG A 71 -9.22 -23.99 -2.86
C ARG A 71 -10.58 -23.28 -2.73
N GLY A 72 -10.61 -21.97 -2.93
CA GLY A 72 -11.82 -21.15 -2.77
C GLY A 72 -12.29 -20.98 -1.32
N LEU A 73 -11.44 -21.23 -0.31
CA LEU A 73 -11.82 -21.02 1.08
C LEU A 73 -11.80 -19.53 1.44
N GLU A 74 -12.83 -19.12 2.17
CA GLU A 74 -12.98 -17.77 2.71
C GLU A 74 -12.79 -17.75 4.22
N ALA A 75 -12.30 -16.62 4.73
CA ALA A 75 -12.20 -16.36 6.15
C ALA A 75 -13.43 -15.56 6.62
N PRO A 76 -13.87 -15.71 7.88
CA PRO A 76 -14.96 -14.90 8.44
C PRO A 76 -14.72 -13.38 8.36
N GLN A 77 -13.47 -12.96 8.23
CA GLN A 77 -13.05 -11.55 8.14
C GLN A 77 -13.24 -10.94 6.74
N ASP A 78 -13.46 -11.73 5.70
CA ASP A 78 -13.37 -11.26 4.30
C ASP A 78 -14.40 -10.19 3.94
N ASP A 79 -15.63 -10.34 4.44
CA ASP A 79 -16.67 -9.31 4.29
C ASP A 79 -16.26 -7.99 4.92
N GLU A 80 -15.60 -8.06 6.07
CA GLU A 80 -15.18 -6.88 6.81
C GLU A 80 -13.94 -6.24 6.17
N ILE A 81 -13.02 -7.05 5.64
CA ILE A 81 -11.88 -6.59 4.83
C ILE A 81 -12.41 -5.78 3.64
N ARG A 82 -13.32 -6.34 2.83
CA ARG A 82 -13.91 -5.64 1.68
C ARG A 82 -14.60 -4.33 2.05
N ARG A 83 -15.28 -4.28 3.20
CA ARG A 83 -15.90 -3.04 3.71
C ARG A 83 -14.86 -2.01 4.10
N VAL A 84 -13.81 -2.39 4.81
CA VAL A 84 -12.74 -1.48 5.23
C VAL A 84 -11.96 -0.96 4.03
N GLU A 85 -11.69 -1.79 3.03
CA GLU A 85 -11.08 -1.37 1.76
C GLU A 85 -11.96 -0.35 1.02
N ALA A 86 -13.27 -0.61 0.93
CA ALA A 86 -14.22 0.33 0.34
C ALA A 86 -14.25 1.65 1.12
N GLU A 87 -14.24 1.61 2.45
CA GLU A 87 -14.16 2.81 3.29
C GLU A 87 -12.85 3.57 3.07
N LEU A 88 -11.72 2.86 2.99
CA LEU A 88 -10.39 3.43 2.76
C LEU A 88 -10.29 4.13 1.40
N SER A 89 -10.87 3.54 0.35
CA SER A 89 -10.94 4.14 -0.99
C SER A 89 -11.68 5.48 -1.00
N GLY A 90 -12.60 5.69 -0.04
CA GLY A 90 -13.33 6.94 0.13
C GLY A 90 -12.60 7.99 0.98
N VAL A 91 -11.41 7.72 1.52
CA VAL A 91 -10.66 8.64 2.37
C VAL A 91 -9.37 9.10 1.69
N ASP A 92 -9.45 10.26 1.05
CA ASP A 92 -8.32 10.92 0.39
C ASP A 92 -8.04 12.30 1.03
N PRO A 93 -7.10 12.37 1.98
CA PRO A 93 -6.78 13.62 2.67
C PRO A 93 -5.87 14.52 1.83
N GLU A 94 -6.31 15.73 1.57
CA GLU A 94 -5.59 16.72 0.77
C GLU A 94 -4.55 17.51 1.59
N PRO A 95 -3.44 17.94 0.95
CA PRO A 95 -2.50 18.87 1.56
C PRO A 95 -3.11 20.28 1.70
N VAL A 96 -2.84 20.96 2.81
CA VAL A 96 -3.31 22.32 3.09
C VAL A 96 -2.15 23.20 3.53
N ASP A 97 -1.92 24.30 2.83
CA ASP A 97 -0.83 25.25 3.10
C ASP A 97 -1.27 26.34 4.11
N ALA A 98 -1.44 25.92 5.36
CA ALA A 98 -1.78 26.83 6.46
C ALA A 98 -0.65 27.82 6.78
N GLU A 99 0.60 27.47 6.47
CA GLU A 99 1.76 28.31 6.75
C GLU A 99 1.81 29.53 5.85
N ARG A 100 1.55 29.37 4.55
CA ARG A 100 1.42 30.50 3.62
C ARG A 100 0.29 31.43 4.00
N ALA A 101 -0.86 30.91 4.41
CA ALA A 101 -1.97 31.73 4.88
C ALA A 101 -1.60 32.52 6.14
N ARG A 102 -0.84 31.89 7.07
CA ARG A 102 -0.37 32.54 8.30
C ARG A 102 0.59 33.69 7.99
N ARG A 103 1.58 33.43 7.13
CA ARG A 103 2.56 34.43 6.71
C ARG A 103 1.89 35.66 6.09
N ARG A 104 0.92 35.45 5.19
CA ARG A 104 0.17 36.56 4.57
C ARG A 104 -0.59 37.42 5.58
N ALA A 105 -1.23 36.80 6.56
CA ALA A 105 -1.94 37.53 7.61
C ALA A 105 -0.98 38.36 8.46
N ALA A 106 0.19 37.80 8.81
CA ALA A 106 1.24 38.52 9.53
C ALA A 106 1.79 39.71 8.72
N GLU A 107 2.18 39.48 7.46
CA GLU A 107 2.68 40.53 6.55
C GLU A 107 1.67 41.67 6.34
N ALA A 108 0.36 41.38 6.31
CA ALA A 108 -0.68 42.40 6.23
C ALA A 108 -0.85 43.16 7.55
N GLY A 109 -0.69 42.48 8.70
CA GLY A 109 -0.68 43.10 10.02
C GLY A 109 0.49 44.05 10.23
N ASP A 110 1.69 43.66 9.82
CA ASP A 110 2.90 44.48 9.93
C ASP A 110 2.76 45.75 9.07
N ARG A 111 2.28 45.62 7.83
CA ARG A 111 1.99 46.77 6.95
C ARG A 111 0.93 47.72 7.52
N GLU A 112 -0.13 47.20 8.15
CA GLU A 112 -1.12 48.05 8.81
C GLU A 112 -0.50 48.85 9.95
N ALA A 113 0.34 48.20 10.77
CA ALA A 113 1.00 48.84 11.91
C ALA A 113 1.90 50.01 11.45
N GLU A 114 2.72 49.79 10.41
CA GLU A 114 3.58 50.81 9.80
C GLU A 114 2.77 52.01 9.29
N LEU A 115 1.68 51.76 8.55
CA LEU A 115 0.80 52.83 8.02
C LEU A 115 0.06 53.58 9.14
N SER A 116 -0.36 52.88 10.20
CA SER A 116 -1.00 53.50 11.35
C SER A 116 -0.06 54.44 12.09
N GLU A 117 1.19 54.04 12.29
CA GLU A 117 2.24 54.90 12.84
C GLU A 117 2.47 56.12 11.96
N ARG A 118 2.58 55.92 10.63
CA ARG A 118 2.78 57.01 9.68
C ARG A 118 1.64 58.03 9.69
N VAL A 119 0.40 57.57 9.76
CA VAL A 119 -0.79 58.44 9.90
C VAL A 119 -0.72 59.25 11.20
N ALA A 120 -0.30 58.65 12.31
CA ALA A 120 -0.16 59.35 13.59
C ALA A 120 0.93 60.44 13.52
N GLU A 121 2.08 60.14 12.92
CA GLU A 121 3.16 61.10 12.70
C GLU A 121 2.69 62.29 11.85
N LEU A 122 2.03 62.03 10.72
CA LEU A 122 1.54 63.06 9.81
C LEU A 122 0.44 63.93 10.47
N ARG A 123 -0.44 63.33 11.27
CA ARG A 123 -1.40 64.08 12.10
C ARG A 123 -0.70 65.01 13.07
N GLY A 124 0.36 64.55 13.74
CA GLY A 124 1.18 65.38 14.63
C GLY A 124 1.81 66.56 13.88
N ARG A 125 2.36 66.31 12.69
CA ARG A 125 2.98 67.33 11.84
C ARG A 125 2.00 68.40 11.35
N VAL A 126 0.81 68.01 10.91
CA VAL A 126 -0.27 68.95 10.52
C VAL A 126 -0.60 69.88 11.69
N ARG A 127 -0.88 69.31 12.89
CA ARG A 127 -1.21 70.07 14.09
C ARG A 127 -0.10 71.06 14.49
N ALA A 128 1.15 70.64 14.41
CA ALA A 128 2.29 71.50 14.74
C ALA A 128 2.42 72.69 13.78
N ARG A 129 2.19 72.50 12.47
CA ARG A 129 2.21 73.60 11.49
C ARG A 129 1.06 74.57 11.67
N GLU A 130 -0.14 74.05 11.88
CA GLU A 130 -1.33 74.87 12.15
C GLU A 130 -1.14 75.71 13.42
N ALA A 131 -0.59 75.14 14.50
CA ALA A 131 -0.30 75.86 15.74
C ALA A 131 0.75 76.97 15.55
N ALA A 132 1.70 76.79 14.61
CA ALA A 132 2.69 77.80 14.27
C ALA A 132 2.20 78.83 13.23
N GLY A 133 0.95 78.73 12.75
CA GLY A 133 0.41 79.61 11.70
C GLY A 133 1.05 79.40 10.33
N LEU A 134 1.69 78.24 10.10
CA LEU A 134 2.34 77.90 8.84
C LEU A 134 1.38 77.15 7.91
N ASP A 135 1.65 77.19 6.60
CA ASP A 135 0.91 76.37 5.64
C ASP A 135 1.12 74.86 5.91
N ALA A 136 0.01 74.13 5.93
CA ALA A 136 -0.05 72.70 6.19
C ALA A 136 -0.61 71.90 4.99
N GLY A 137 -0.81 72.52 3.82
CA GLY A 137 -1.39 71.88 2.62
C GLY A 137 -0.74 70.53 2.25
N ASP A 138 0.57 70.51 1.99
CA ASP A 138 1.34 69.29 1.68
C ASP A 138 1.25 68.23 2.79
N ALA A 139 1.25 68.65 4.05
CA ALA A 139 1.13 67.72 5.18
C ALA A 139 -0.28 67.09 5.26
N ARG A 140 -1.33 67.84 4.89
CA ARG A 140 -2.71 67.33 4.82
C ARG A 140 -2.91 66.38 3.65
N GLU A 141 -2.35 66.68 2.48
CA GLU A 141 -2.40 65.77 1.32
C GLU A 141 -1.74 64.43 1.63
N ARG A 142 -0.52 64.45 2.19
CA ARG A 142 0.18 63.22 2.61
C ARG A 142 -0.57 62.45 3.68
N LEU A 143 -1.19 63.15 4.64
CA LEU A 143 -2.04 62.52 5.65
C LEU A 143 -3.26 61.83 5.02
N SER A 144 -3.91 62.50 4.07
CA SER A 144 -5.07 61.95 3.36
C SER A 144 -4.67 60.69 2.57
N ALA A 145 -3.55 60.74 1.85
CA ALA A 145 -3.01 59.59 1.12
C ALA A 145 -2.71 58.41 2.07
N ALA A 146 -1.93 58.64 3.13
CA ALA A 146 -1.58 57.60 4.10
C ALA A 146 -2.82 57.01 4.82
N ALA A 147 -3.86 57.81 5.05
CA ALA A 147 -5.12 57.33 5.61
C ALA A 147 -5.91 56.45 4.62
N GLY A 148 -5.83 56.76 3.32
CA GLY A 148 -6.35 55.90 2.24
C GLY A 148 -5.63 54.55 2.21
N ASP A 149 -4.30 54.57 2.13
CA ASP A 149 -3.46 53.36 2.12
C ASP A 149 -3.72 52.48 3.36
N LEU A 150 -3.89 53.10 4.53
CA LEU A 150 -4.22 52.40 5.77
C LEU A 150 -5.61 51.72 5.70
N ALA A 151 -6.60 52.36 5.11
CA ALA A 151 -7.94 51.77 4.97
C ALA A 151 -7.94 50.57 4.00
N GLU A 152 -7.18 50.65 2.92
CA GLU A 152 -6.98 49.55 1.98
C GLU A 152 -6.26 48.38 2.66
N THR A 153 -5.13 48.64 3.33
CA THR A 153 -4.35 47.62 4.04
C THR A 153 -5.13 46.94 5.15
N ARG A 154 -5.98 47.67 5.88
CA ARG A 154 -6.92 47.08 6.86
C ARG A 154 -7.86 46.06 6.24
N THR A 155 -8.35 46.36 5.05
CA THR A 155 -9.23 45.47 4.30
C THR A 155 -8.47 44.22 3.86
N GLU A 156 -7.23 44.38 3.39
CA GLU A 156 -6.34 43.26 3.06
C GLU A 156 -6.04 42.36 4.26
N ARG A 157 -5.71 42.96 5.43
CA ARG A 157 -5.46 42.19 6.65
C ARG A 157 -6.69 41.38 7.05
N LEU A 158 -7.87 42.00 7.10
CA LEU A 158 -9.10 41.30 7.45
C LEU A 158 -9.37 40.13 6.48
N ALA A 159 -9.15 40.33 5.18
CA ALA A 159 -9.29 39.27 4.19
C ALA A 159 -8.25 38.14 4.39
N ALA A 160 -7.00 38.48 4.71
CA ALA A 160 -5.94 37.52 4.97
C ALA A 160 -6.20 36.69 6.25
N GLU A 161 -6.71 37.31 7.31
CA GLU A 161 -7.11 36.65 8.55
C GLU A 161 -8.27 35.67 8.32
N GLN A 162 -9.32 36.12 7.61
CA GLN A 162 -10.43 35.24 7.26
C GLN A 162 -9.99 34.04 6.42
N LEU A 163 -9.06 34.24 5.48
CA LEU A 163 -8.48 33.15 4.71
C LEU A 163 -7.68 32.19 5.61
N LEU A 164 -6.88 32.71 6.53
CA LEU A 164 -6.13 31.91 7.49
C LEU A 164 -7.05 31.05 8.35
N ASP A 165 -8.14 31.60 8.87
CA ASP A 165 -9.07 30.85 9.71
C ASP A 165 -9.76 29.71 8.95
N ARG A 166 -10.27 29.98 7.74
CA ARG A 166 -10.82 28.92 6.86
C ARG A 166 -9.77 27.86 6.52
N THR A 167 -8.53 28.28 6.27
CA THR A 167 -7.42 27.35 5.96
C THR A 167 -7.07 26.49 7.16
N ARG A 168 -7.10 27.04 8.38
CA ARG A 168 -6.87 26.29 9.63
C ARG A 168 -7.97 25.27 9.87
N GLU A 169 -9.23 25.63 9.65
CA GLU A 169 -10.37 24.70 9.76
C GLU A 169 -10.22 23.56 8.76
N ARG A 170 -9.96 23.86 7.48
CA ARG A 170 -9.69 22.83 6.46
C ARG A 170 -8.51 21.95 6.87
N ALA A 171 -7.42 22.52 7.37
CA ALA A 171 -6.27 21.75 7.84
C ALA A 171 -6.60 20.84 9.04
N ARG A 172 -7.54 21.22 9.91
CA ARG A 172 -8.05 20.33 10.97
C ARG A 172 -8.82 19.17 10.36
N CYS A 173 -9.81 19.44 9.50
CA CYS A 173 -10.58 18.39 8.84
C CYS A 173 -9.69 17.41 8.05
N GLN A 174 -8.68 17.92 7.34
CA GLN A 174 -7.74 17.07 6.61
C GLN A 174 -6.85 16.23 7.53
N ARG A 175 -6.50 16.72 8.73
CA ARG A 175 -5.82 15.89 9.74
C ARG A 175 -6.74 14.80 10.29
N ASP A 176 -8.00 15.11 10.56
CA ASP A 176 -8.98 14.13 11.06
C ASP A 176 -9.21 13.02 10.01
N LEU A 177 -9.23 13.37 8.71
CA LEU A 177 -9.28 12.40 7.62
C LEU A 177 -8.03 11.49 7.57
N ARG A 178 -6.83 12.05 7.74
CA ARG A 178 -5.59 11.25 7.83
C ARG A 178 -5.61 10.30 9.02
N GLU A 179 -6.07 10.78 10.17
CA GLU A 179 -6.18 9.94 11.37
C GLU A 179 -7.20 8.81 11.16
N ARG A 180 -8.35 9.09 10.55
CA ARG A 180 -9.32 8.06 10.16
C ARG A 180 -8.69 7.04 9.20
N ARG A 181 -7.96 7.50 8.18
CA ARG A 181 -7.27 6.63 7.23
C ARG A 181 -6.29 5.68 7.93
N LEU A 182 -5.41 6.20 8.79
CA LEU A 182 -4.45 5.38 9.55
C LEU A 182 -5.16 4.31 10.39
N ARG A 183 -6.25 4.65 11.07
CA ARG A 183 -7.03 3.67 11.85
C ARG A 183 -7.65 2.58 10.97
N LEU A 184 -8.09 2.93 9.76
CA LEU A 184 -8.62 1.96 8.81
C LEU A 184 -7.52 1.04 8.27
N GLU A 185 -6.36 1.58 7.92
CA GLU A 185 -5.19 0.81 7.48
C GLU A 185 -4.73 -0.18 8.57
N ASP A 186 -4.64 0.28 9.84
CA ASP A 186 -4.32 -0.60 10.98
C ASP A 186 -5.36 -1.70 11.17
N ARG A 187 -6.66 -1.36 11.05
CA ARG A 187 -7.75 -2.32 11.16
C ARG A 187 -7.69 -3.35 10.03
N LEU A 188 -7.45 -2.92 8.80
CA LEU A 188 -7.29 -3.79 7.64
C LEU A 188 -6.15 -4.79 7.89
N GLY A 189 -4.97 -4.30 8.29
CA GLY A 189 -3.83 -5.17 8.59
C GLY A 189 -4.09 -6.15 9.74
N ASN A 190 -4.91 -5.78 10.73
CA ASN A 190 -5.36 -6.72 11.77
C ASN A 190 -6.29 -7.80 11.20
N LEU A 191 -7.30 -7.40 10.44
CA LEU A 191 -8.26 -8.33 9.83
C LEU A 191 -7.57 -9.32 8.88
N GLU A 192 -6.64 -8.86 8.05
CA GLU A 192 -5.84 -9.71 7.17
C GLU A 192 -4.97 -10.71 7.95
N ARG A 193 -4.38 -10.28 9.08
CA ARG A 193 -3.62 -11.18 9.95
C ARG A 193 -4.51 -12.26 10.54
N GLU A 194 -5.69 -11.90 11.00
CA GLU A 194 -6.68 -12.83 11.55
C GLU A 194 -7.21 -13.79 10.47
N ALA A 195 -7.52 -13.29 9.27
CA ALA A 195 -7.94 -14.10 8.13
C ALA A 195 -6.89 -15.15 7.76
N ARG A 196 -5.62 -14.73 7.64
CA ARG A 196 -4.51 -15.65 7.37
C ARG A 196 -4.32 -16.68 8.48
N ALA A 197 -4.45 -16.28 9.74
CA ALA A 197 -4.36 -17.20 10.87
C ALA A 197 -5.50 -18.23 10.86
N HIS A 198 -6.72 -17.80 10.53
CA HIS A 198 -7.89 -18.67 10.39
C HIS A 198 -7.68 -19.69 9.27
N LEU A 199 -7.37 -19.23 8.05
CA LEU A 199 -7.18 -20.10 6.89
C LEU A 199 -6.03 -21.11 7.10
N ALA A 200 -4.91 -20.66 7.66
CA ALA A 200 -3.80 -21.55 7.98
C ALA A 200 -4.16 -22.59 9.06
N ALA A 201 -5.03 -22.24 10.01
CA ALA A 201 -5.49 -23.19 11.01
C ALA A 201 -6.42 -24.26 10.43
N VAL A 202 -7.27 -23.89 9.46
CA VAL A 202 -8.17 -24.83 8.76
C VAL A 202 -7.37 -25.93 8.06
N LEU A 203 -6.26 -25.58 7.40
CA LEU A 203 -5.42 -26.52 6.64
C LEU A 203 -4.27 -27.14 7.45
N TRP A 204 -4.20 -26.90 8.76
CA TRP A 204 -2.99 -27.24 9.52
C TRP A 204 -2.71 -28.74 9.64
N ASP A 205 -3.76 -29.54 9.84
CA ASP A 205 -3.59 -30.98 9.97
C ASP A 205 -3.27 -31.63 8.62
N GLU A 206 -3.90 -31.17 7.53
CA GLU A 206 -3.57 -31.61 6.16
C GLU A 206 -2.12 -31.26 5.80
N PHE A 207 -1.64 -30.08 6.18
CA PHE A 207 -0.23 -29.70 6.03
C PHE A 207 0.72 -30.61 6.81
N ARG A 208 0.38 -30.99 8.04
CA ARG A 208 1.22 -31.92 8.83
C ARG A 208 1.37 -33.26 8.11
N ASP A 209 0.29 -33.77 7.53
CA ASP A 209 0.31 -35.02 6.78
C ASP A 209 1.08 -34.85 5.46
N ALA A 210 0.94 -33.71 4.79
CA ALA A 210 1.67 -33.40 3.56
C ALA A 210 3.19 -33.31 3.79
N VAL A 211 3.65 -32.74 4.90
CA VAL A 211 5.09 -32.70 5.26
C VAL A 211 5.68 -34.11 5.33
N ALA A 212 4.92 -35.11 5.80
CA ALA A 212 5.38 -36.48 5.87
C ALA A 212 5.38 -37.21 4.49
N ALA A 213 4.65 -36.67 3.51
CA ALA A 213 4.48 -37.27 2.19
C ALA A 213 5.45 -36.71 1.13
N VAL A 214 5.96 -35.49 1.32
CA VAL A 214 6.88 -34.84 0.36
C VAL A 214 8.34 -35.15 0.68
N PRO A 215 9.24 -35.14 -0.32
CA PRO A 215 10.67 -35.34 -0.09
C PRO A 215 11.30 -34.18 0.69
N GLY A 216 12.15 -34.52 1.65
CA GLY A 216 12.94 -33.56 2.42
C GLY A 216 12.85 -33.78 3.92
N ASP A 217 13.41 -32.83 4.68
CA ASP A 217 13.47 -32.87 6.13
C ASP A 217 12.65 -31.72 6.71
N GLY A 218 11.62 -32.07 7.47
CA GLY A 218 10.79 -31.07 8.14
C GLY A 218 9.81 -31.68 9.12
N ARG A 219 9.38 -30.87 10.09
CA ARG A 219 8.39 -31.24 11.09
C ARG A 219 7.46 -30.08 11.36
N ALA A 220 6.16 -30.32 11.17
CA ALA A 220 5.12 -29.41 11.64
C ALA A 220 4.98 -29.51 13.17
N GLY A 221 4.96 -28.35 13.83
CA GLY A 221 4.73 -28.22 15.26
C GLY A 221 3.25 -28.34 15.63
N ALA A 222 2.95 -28.11 16.91
CA ALA A 222 1.57 -28.17 17.41
C ALA A 222 0.70 -26.98 16.97
N ASN A 223 1.31 -25.82 16.72
CA ASN A 223 0.58 -24.58 16.44
C ASN A 223 0.60 -24.24 14.93
N PRO A 224 -0.51 -23.72 14.37
CA PRO A 224 -0.56 -23.29 12.97
C PRO A 224 0.55 -22.31 12.57
N GLY A 225 1.33 -22.72 11.57
CA GLY A 225 2.50 -22.01 11.03
C GLY A 225 3.83 -22.30 11.74
N SER A 226 3.85 -23.18 12.74
CA SER A 226 5.09 -23.62 13.39
C SER A 226 5.71 -24.76 12.58
N PHE A 227 6.81 -24.51 11.89
CA PHE A 227 7.52 -25.52 11.11
C PHE A 227 9.02 -25.44 11.38
N GLU A 228 9.62 -26.60 11.60
CA GLU A 228 11.07 -26.77 11.78
C GLU A 228 11.60 -27.64 10.65
N GLY A 229 12.48 -27.09 9.81
CA GLY A 229 13.02 -27.83 8.68
C GLY A 229 13.42 -26.93 7.53
N ASP A 230 13.65 -27.57 6.39
CA ASP A 230 14.04 -26.93 5.14
C ASP A 230 12.83 -26.22 4.48
N PRO A 231 12.94 -24.93 4.09
CA PRO A 231 11.85 -24.19 3.46
C PRO A 231 11.31 -24.81 2.17
N VAL A 232 12.13 -25.52 1.40
CA VAL A 232 11.67 -26.23 0.18
C VAL A 232 10.69 -27.33 0.56
N THR A 233 10.96 -28.09 1.63
CA THR A 233 10.04 -29.12 2.13
C THR A 233 8.69 -28.50 2.53
N ALA A 234 8.72 -27.33 3.19
CA ALA A 234 7.50 -26.60 3.50
C ALA A 234 6.76 -26.13 2.25
N ALA A 235 7.45 -25.60 1.23
CA ALA A 235 6.84 -25.16 -0.02
C ALA A 235 6.14 -26.31 -0.76
N LEU A 236 6.81 -27.45 -0.89
CA LEU A 236 6.24 -28.66 -1.50
C LEU A 236 5.00 -29.14 -0.75
N ALA A 237 5.07 -29.19 0.59
CA ALA A 237 3.91 -29.57 1.40
C ALA A 237 2.74 -28.59 1.26
N VAL A 238 3.00 -27.29 1.09
CA VAL A 238 1.94 -26.30 0.83
C VAL A 238 1.33 -26.49 -0.56
N PHE A 239 2.13 -26.71 -1.60
CA PHE A 239 1.62 -27.02 -2.95
C PHE A 239 0.72 -28.25 -2.94
N ARG A 240 1.10 -29.31 -2.21
CA ARG A 240 0.30 -30.52 -2.06
C ARG A 240 -1.07 -30.31 -1.39
N VAL A 241 -1.18 -29.30 -0.54
CA VAL A 241 -2.43 -29.01 0.20
C VAL A 241 -3.31 -28.00 -0.54
N GLY A 242 -2.70 -27.20 -1.41
CA GLY A 242 -3.39 -26.22 -2.25
C GLY A 242 -4.01 -26.83 -3.50
N ASP A 243 -4.56 -25.95 -4.33
CA ASP A 243 -5.13 -26.28 -5.64
C ASP A 243 -4.66 -25.21 -6.65
N PRO A 244 -3.38 -25.23 -7.05
CA PRO A 244 -2.80 -24.18 -7.85
C PRO A 244 -3.39 -24.17 -9.27
N GLU A 245 -3.91 -23.01 -9.69
CA GLU A 245 -4.49 -22.82 -11.03
C GLU A 245 -3.45 -22.84 -12.16
N VAL A 246 -2.18 -22.62 -11.80
CA VAL A 246 -1.02 -22.60 -12.70
C VAL A 246 0.05 -23.58 -12.20
N PRO A 247 0.90 -24.13 -13.09
CA PRO A 247 1.91 -25.10 -12.70
C PRO A 247 2.90 -24.58 -11.63
N ALA A 248 3.27 -25.44 -10.69
CA ALA A 248 4.36 -25.19 -9.76
C ALA A 248 5.71 -25.30 -10.49
N VAL A 249 6.59 -24.30 -10.35
CA VAL A 249 7.92 -24.29 -10.99
C VAL A 249 8.94 -24.81 -9.98
N LEU A 250 9.49 -25.99 -10.22
CA LEU A 250 10.38 -26.69 -9.29
C LEU A 250 11.83 -26.68 -9.80
N ALA A 251 12.71 -25.98 -9.08
CA ALA A 251 14.16 -25.93 -9.31
C ALA A 251 14.93 -26.44 -8.08
N CYS A 252 14.38 -27.44 -7.39
CA CYS A 252 14.88 -27.90 -6.08
C CYS A 252 15.66 -29.22 -6.13
N GLY A 253 15.68 -29.93 -7.26
CA GLY A 253 16.38 -31.21 -7.42
C GLY A 253 15.87 -32.33 -6.49
N ARG A 254 14.62 -32.23 -5.99
CA ARG A 254 14.03 -33.21 -5.04
C ARG A 254 13.31 -34.39 -5.70
N PHE A 255 12.99 -34.28 -6.98
CA PHE A 255 12.24 -35.27 -7.76
C PHE A 255 13.08 -35.72 -8.96
N SER A 256 12.92 -36.98 -9.36
CA SER A 256 13.62 -37.57 -10.51
C SER A 256 13.10 -37.09 -11.86
N ASP A 257 11.85 -36.65 -11.92
CA ASP A 257 11.11 -36.27 -13.12
C ASP A 257 9.85 -35.46 -12.73
N ALA A 258 9.30 -34.72 -13.69
CA ALA A 258 8.12 -33.87 -13.46
C ALA A 258 6.84 -34.68 -13.15
N GLU A 259 6.72 -35.92 -13.66
CA GLU A 259 5.55 -36.78 -13.46
C GLU A 259 5.45 -37.24 -11.99
N THR A 260 6.55 -37.73 -11.43
CA THR A 260 6.66 -38.08 -10.01
C THR A 260 6.37 -36.87 -9.12
N ALA A 261 6.85 -35.69 -9.51
CA ALA A 261 6.58 -34.45 -8.78
C ALA A 261 5.08 -34.11 -8.81
N ALA A 262 4.43 -34.19 -9.98
CA ALA A 262 3.00 -33.93 -10.11
C ALA A 262 2.14 -34.93 -9.33
N GLU A 263 2.53 -36.22 -9.26
CA GLU A 263 1.85 -37.22 -8.44
C GLU A 263 1.99 -36.95 -6.93
N VAL A 264 3.20 -36.59 -6.49
CA VAL A 264 3.47 -36.29 -5.06
C VAL A 264 2.90 -34.94 -4.65
N LEU A 265 2.74 -33.98 -5.55
CA LEU A 265 2.10 -32.70 -5.24
C LEU A 265 0.61 -32.68 -5.55
N ASP A 266 0.09 -33.70 -6.25
CA ASP A 266 -1.28 -33.71 -6.77
C ASP A 266 -1.66 -32.41 -7.50
N ALA A 267 -0.70 -31.86 -8.26
CA ALA A 267 -0.77 -30.54 -8.86
C ALA A 267 0.01 -30.48 -10.19
N PRO A 268 -0.30 -29.55 -11.10
CA PRO A 268 0.51 -29.32 -12.29
C PRO A 268 1.93 -28.85 -11.93
N VAL A 269 2.94 -29.35 -12.63
CA VAL A 269 4.36 -29.11 -12.34
C VAL A 269 5.17 -28.85 -13.60
N ILE A 270 6.02 -27.82 -13.53
CA ILE A 270 7.16 -27.62 -14.45
C ILE A 270 8.43 -27.83 -13.64
N ARG A 271 9.21 -28.86 -13.97
CA ARG A 271 10.51 -29.12 -13.35
C ARG A 271 11.60 -28.50 -14.20
N VAL A 272 12.47 -27.72 -13.55
CA VAL A 272 13.63 -27.08 -14.16
C VAL A 272 14.88 -27.65 -13.50
N GLU A 273 15.73 -28.29 -14.29
CA GLU A 273 17.06 -28.74 -13.83
C GLU A 273 18.10 -27.73 -14.31
N GLY A 274 18.89 -27.21 -13.36
CA GLY A 274 20.11 -26.44 -13.62
C GLY A 274 21.36 -27.20 -13.21
#